data_AF-A0A2M6U5S4-F1
#
_entry.id   AF-A0A2M6U5S4-F1
#
_cell.length_a   1.000
_cell.length_b   1.000
_cell.length_c   1.000
_cell.angle_alpha   90.00
_cell.angle_beta   90.00
_cell.angle_gamma   90.00
#
_symmetry.space_group_name_H-M   'P 1'
#
loop_
_entity.id
_entity.type
_entity.pdbx_description
1 polymer ?
#
loop_
_entity_poly.entity_id
_entity_poly.type
_entity_poly.pdbx_seq_one_letter_code
_entity_poly.pdbx_strand_id
1 'polypeptide(L)'
;MGGIYDDQNYKNLMNANYYPLENMKKSVARLKASKQIDIETMEYGQYQPILSPLETWPNGSGKVWFKALGHARLQLTAQPNTTPLSNDERVVVPPTKCALLDASIRKCFNSEPPIPMKADITQHQQDDVNSDQHEIRLVWEYGNGEDQAPTLLNLTMVCPYTTKSRKADASAEVRQEHSAR
;
A
#
# COMPACT_ATOMS: atom_id res chain seq x y z
N MET A 1 -0.85 -9.20 10.43
CA MET A 1 -1.22 -9.25 8.98
C MET A 1 -0.13 -8.68 8.07
N GLY A 2 0.76 -7.80 8.53
CA GLY A 2 1.85 -7.25 7.71
C GLY A 2 2.79 -8.29 7.11
N GLY A 3 3.11 -9.37 7.84
CA GLY A 3 4.00 -10.43 7.33
C GLY A 3 3.49 -11.25 6.12
N ILE A 4 2.24 -11.08 5.69
CA ILE A 4 1.74 -11.68 4.42
C ILE A 4 2.11 -10.79 3.23
N TYR A 5 2.26 -9.48 3.46
CA TYR A 5 2.46 -8.47 2.42
C TYR A 5 3.86 -7.85 2.42
N ASP A 6 4.64 -8.09 3.48
CA ASP A 6 6.10 -7.91 3.49
C ASP A 6 6.78 -9.06 2.73
N ASP A 7 6.38 -9.24 1.47
CA ASP A 7 6.88 -10.23 0.54
C ASP A 7 7.29 -9.54 -0.76
N GLN A 8 8.50 -9.83 -1.24
CA GLN A 8 9.04 -9.13 -2.40
C GLN A 8 8.23 -9.40 -3.68
N ASN A 9 7.63 -10.59 -3.83
CA ASN A 9 6.81 -10.89 -5.00
C ASN A 9 5.52 -10.08 -4.97
N TYR A 10 4.90 -9.93 -3.80
CA TYR A 10 3.76 -9.03 -3.61
C TYR A 10 4.13 -7.58 -3.96
N LYS A 11 5.23 -7.06 -3.41
CA LYS A 11 5.70 -5.69 -3.67
C LYS A 11 5.98 -5.47 -5.16
N ASN A 12 6.63 -6.42 -5.82
CA ASN A 12 6.90 -6.37 -7.26
C ASN A 12 5.60 -6.39 -8.09
N LEU A 13 4.64 -7.26 -7.75
CA LEU A 13 3.34 -7.33 -8.41
C LEU A 13 2.59 -6.00 -8.31
N MET A 14 2.57 -5.40 -7.12
CA MET A 14 1.88 -4.11 -6.91
C MET A 14 2.59 -2.99 -7.67
N ASN A 15 3.91 -2.88 -7.51
CA ASN A 15 4.69 -1.81 -8.13
C ASN A 15 4.74 -1.90 -9.65
N ALA A 16 4.59 -3.08 -10.25
CA ALA A 16 4.45 -3.24 -11.69
C ALA A 16 3.23 -2.47 -12.28
N ASN A 17 2.27 -2.06 -11.45
CA ASN A 17 1.16 -1.22 -11.90
C ASN A 17 1.47 0.29 -11.81
N TYR A 18 2.41 0.72 -10.97
CA TYR A 18 2.57 2.14 -10.60
C TYR A 18 3.93 2.72 -10.93
N TYR A 19 4.94 1.88 -11.16
CA TYR A 19 6.31 2.29 -11.45
C TYR A 19 6.93 1.40 -12.54
N PRO A 20 7.68 1.97 -13.51
CA PRO A 20 7.95 3.40 -13.71
C PRO A 20 6.72 4.15 -14.29
N LEU A 21 6.88 5.42 -14.67
CA LEU A 21 5.84 6.29 -15.24
C LEU A 21 4.99 5.60 -16.34
N GLU A 22 5.61 4.82 -17.21
CA GLU A 22 4.88 4.12 -18.29
C GLU A 22 3.88 3.09 -17.78
N ASN A 23 4.16 2.44 -16.64
CA ASN A 23 3.21 1.55 -15.99
C ASN A 23 2.07 2.35 -15.35
N MET A 24 2.38 3.48 -14.72
CA MET A 24 1.37 4.39 -14.16
C MET A 24 0.41 4.88 -15.25
N LYS A 25 0.92 5.31 -16.41
CA LYS A 25 0.10 5.72 -17.58
C LYS A 25 -0.84 4.62 -18.04
N LYS A 26 -0.34 3.37 -18.16
CA LYS A 26 -1.17 2.21 -18.52
C LYS A 26 -2.27 1.95 -17.50
N SER A 27 -1.94 2.03 -16.21
CA SER A 27 -2.90 1.89 -15.12
C SER A 27 -3.97 2.98 -15.15
N VAL A 28 -3.59 4.25 -15.30
CA VAL A 28 -4.52 5.38 -15.45
C VAL A 28 -5.45 5.16 -16.65
N ALA A 29 -4.92 4.77 -17.81
CA ALA A 29 -5.73 4.48 -18.99
C ALA A 29 -6.74 3.36 -18.74
N ARG A 30 -6.33 2.28 -18.06
CA ARG A 30 -7.21 1.18 -17.68
C ARG A 30 -8.31 1.60 -16.70
N LEU A 31 -7.99 2.44 -15.72
CA LEU A 31 -8.97 2.96 -14.76
C LEU A 31 -9.95 3.92 -15.43
N LYS A 32 -9.47 4.86 -16.27
CA LYS A 32 -10.33 5.77 -17.06
C LYS A 32 -11.29 5.02 -17.99
N ALA A 33 -10.90 3.86 -18.50
CA ALA A 33 -11.75 3.00 -19.33
C ALA A 33 -12.73 2.13 -18.51
N SER A 34 -12.57 2.03 -17.20
CA SER A 34 -13.40 1.18 -16.35
C SER A 34 -14.67 1.90 -15.91
N LYS A 35 -15.82 1.22 -16.02
CA LYS A 35 -17.10 1.72 -15.48
C LYS A 35 -17.29 1.45 -13.99
N GLN A 36 -16.33 0.77 -13.35
CA GLN A 36 -16.43 0.34 -11.95
C GLN A 36 -15.82 1.32 -10.96
N ILE A 37 -15.16 2.37 -11.46
CA ILE A 37 -14.43 3.33 -10.63
C ILE A 37 -14.48 4.70 -11.28
N ASP A 38 -14.58 5.72 -10.43
CA ASP A 38 -14.31 7.09 -10.80
C ASP A 38 -12.94 7.47 -10.24
N ILE A 39 -12.00 7.77 -11.13
CA ILE A 39 -10.61 8.06 -10.78
C ILE A 39 -10.48 9.38 -10.01
N GLU A 40 -11.43 10.31 -10.16
CA GLU A 40 -11.43 11.61 -9.51
C GLU A 40 -11.81 11.49 -8.02
N THR A 41 -12.61 10.49 -7.67
CA THR A 41 -13.15 10.31 -6.32
C THR A 41 -12.66 9.05 -5.61
N MET A 42 -11.88 8.20 -6.29
CA MET A 42 -11.46 6.92 -5.74
C MET A 42 -10.70 7.02 -4.42
N GLU A 43 -10.87 5.98 -3.62
CA GLU A 43 -10.20 5.77 -2.37
C GLU A 43 -9.10 4.71 -2.47
N TYR A 44 -8.13 4.77 -1.57
CA TYR A 44 -7.12 3.74 -1.43
C TYR A 44 -7.76 2.37 -1.25
N GLY A 45 -7.41 1.43 -2.15
CA GLY A 45 -7.92 0.08 -2.12
C GLY A 45 -8.91 -0.25 -3.24
N GLN A 46 -9.64 0.75 -3.77
CA GLN A 46 -10.71 0.53 -4.75
C GLN A 46 -10.18 0.19 -6.14
N TYR A 47 -9.03 0.76 -6.52
CA TYR A 47 -8.44 0.56 -7.84
C TYR A 47 -7.63 -0.74 -7.93
N GLN A 48 -7.13 -1.27 -6.81
CA GLN A 48 -6.26 -2.46 -6.79
C GLN A 48 -6.90 -3.68 -7.47
N PRO A 49 -8.15 -4.09 -7.18
CA PRO A 49 -8.77 -5.24 -7.83
C PRO A 49 -8.99 -5.05 -9.34
N ILE A 50 -9.12 -3.80 -9.80
CA ILE A 50 -9.29 -3.48 -11.22
C ILE A 50 -7.96 -3.62 -11.95
N LEU A 51 -6.84 -3.19 -11.34
CA LEU A 51 -5.52 -3.26 -11.95
C LEU A 51 -4.89 -4.65 -11.81
N SER A 52 -5.04 -5.27 -10.66
CA SER A 52 -4.51 -6.59 -10.33
C SER A 52 -5.64 -7.44 -9.74
N PRO A 53 -6.33 -8.24 -10.57
CA PRO A 53 -7.42 -9.10 -10.11
C PRO A 53 -6.96 -10.02 -8.97
N LEU A 54 -7.79 -10.16 -7.94
CA LEU A 54 -7.41 -10.76 -6.65
C LEU A 54 -6.99 -12.23 -6.76
N GLU A 55 -7.50 -12.93 -7.75
CA GLU A 55 -7.13 -14.31 -8.09
C GLU A 55 -5.69 -14.46 -8.58
N THR A 56 -5.07 -13.37 -9.06
CA THR A 56 -3.68 -13.37 -9.53
C THR A 56 -2.68 -13.10 -8.40
N TRP A 57 -3.16 -12.82 -7.19
CA TRP A 57 -2.32 -12.43 -6.07
C TRP A 57 -1.60 -13.66 -5.47
N PRO A 58 -0.30 -13.54 -5.11
CA PRO A 58 0.47 -14.66 -4.60
C PRO A 58 -0.19 -15.30 -3.38
N ASN A 59 -0.13 -16.63 -3.31
CA ASN A 59 -0.57 -17.43 -2.16
C ASN A 59 -2.04 -17.21 -1.76
N GLY A 60 -2.90 -16.75 -2.67
CA GLY A 60 -4.31 -16.47 -2.39
C GLY A 60 -4.55 -15.26 -1.48
N SER A 61 -3.55 -14.38 -1.33
CA SER A 61 -3.58 -13.20 -0.45
C SER A 61 -4.67 -12.19 -0.81
N GLY A 62 -5.19 -12.22 -2.05
CA GLY A 62 -6.33 -11.41 -2.47
C GLY A 62 -7.62 -11.68 -1.66
N LYS A 63 -7.83 -12.91 -1.17
CA LYS A 63 -9.03 -13.25 -0.37
C LYS A 63 -9.09 -12.52 0.97
N VAL A 64 -7.95 -12.24 1.56
CA VAL A 64 -7.83 -11.58 2.87
C VAL A 64 -7.59 -10.07 2.76
N TRP A 65 -7.31 -9.58 1.54
CA TRP A 65 -6.98 -8.19 1.27
C TRP A 65 -8.08 -7.22 1.68
N PHE A 66 -9.33 -7.42 1.24
CA PHE A 66 -10.43 -6.49 1.54
C PHE A 66 -10.64 -6.31 3.04
N LYS A 67 -10.51 -7.39 3.81
CA LYS A 67 -10.63 -7.32 5.28
C LYS A 67 -9.47 -6.53 5.89
N ALA A 68 -8.24 -6.77 5.42
CA ALA A 68 -7.07 -6.04 5.88
C ALA A 68 -7.14 -4.55 5.53
N LEU A 69 -7.53 -4.24 4.29
CA LEU A 69 -7.77 -2.89 3.79
C LEU A 69 -8.83 -2.17 4.63
N GLY A 70 -9.99 -2.80 4.86
CA GLY A 70 -11.06 -2.20 5.66
C GLY A 70 -10.61 -1.88 7.09
N HIS A 71 -9.85 -2.77 7.71
CA HIS A 71 -9.26 -2.53 9.04
C HIS A 71 -8.29 -1.34 9.01
N ALA A 72 -7.34 -1.34 8.06
CA ALA A 72 -6.37 -0.25 7.94
C ALA A 72 -7.07 1.10 7.72
N ARG A 73 -8.07 1.17 6.83
CA ARG A 73 -8.85 2.38 6.58
C ARG A 73 -9.56 2.87 7.84
N LEU A 74 -10.22 1.98 8.60
CA LEU A 74 -10.87 2.35 9.86
C LEU A 74 -9.89 2.97 10.86
N GLN A 75 -8.72 2.35 11.05
CA GLN A 75 -7.71 2.87 11.97
C GLN A 75 -7.11 4.20 11.50
N LEU A 76 -6.82 4.33 10.20
CA LEU A 76 -6.26 5.56 9.63
C LEU A 76 -7.27 6.72 9.63
N THR A 77 -8.58 6.43 9.55
CA THR A 77 -9.63 7.44 9.65
C THR A 77 -9.74 7.98 11.06
N ALA A 78 -9.48 7.16 12.09
CA ALA A 78 -9.47 7.60 13.48
C ALA A 78 -8.23 8.43 13.86
N GLN A 79 -7.20 8.46 13.00
CA GLN A 79 -5.97 9.21 13.24
C GLN A 79 -6.02 10.60 12.59
N PRO A 80 -5.89 11.70 13.36
CA PRO A 80 -5.83 13.03 12.79
C PRO A 80 -4.57 13.22 11.95
N ASN A 81 -4.63 14.13 10.99
CA ASN A 81 -3.49 14.49 10.17
C ASN A 81 -3.24 16.01 10.20
N THR A 82 -1.96 16.38 10.32
CA THR A 82 -1.48 17.76 10.23
C THR A 82 -0.51 17.96 9.08
N THR A 83 -0.20 16.90 8.33
CA THR A 83 0.73 16.94 7.20
C THR A 83 -0.01 17.44 5.95
N PRO A 84 0.52 18.42 5.22
CA PRO A 84 -0.07 18.84 3.95
C PRO A 84 0.00 17.72 2.90
N LEU A 85 -0.83 17.81 1.86
CA LEU A 85 -0.86 16.85 0.77
C LEU A 85 0.52 16.68 0.12
N SER A 86 1.17 17.79 -0.23
CA SER A 86 2.52 17.84 -0.83
C SER A 86 3.08 19.28 -0.76
N ASN A 87 4.34 19.47 -1.15
CA ASN A 87 5.03 20.76 -1.03
C ASN A 87 4.46 21.86 -1.94
N ASP A 88 3.88 21.47 -3.08
CA ASP A 88 3.18 22.34 -4.03
C ASP A 88 1.72 22.61 -3.61
N GLU A 89 1.17 21.86 -2.66
CA GLU A 89 -0.21 22.01 -2.17
C GLU A 89 -0.27 22.13 -0.62
N ARG A 90 0.53 23.03 -0.05
CA ARG A 90 0.67 23.16 1.41
C ARG A 90 -0.60 23.59 2.15
N VAL A 91 -1.51 24.24 1.45
CA VAL A 91 -2.80 24.69 2.01
C VAL A 91 -3.83 23.56 2.09
N VAL A 92 -3.60 22.45 1.39
CA VAL A 92 -4.47 21.27 1.42
C VAL A 92 -3.98 20.35 2.52
N VAL A 93 -4.66 20.40 3.68
CA VAL A 93 -4.37 19.53 4.83
C VAL A 93 -5.58 18.61 5.05
N PRO A 94 -5.55 17.36 4.53
CA PRO A 94 -6.61 16.40 4.76
C PRO A 94 -6.77 16.12 6.27
N PRO A 95 -8.00 15.96 6.79
CA PRO A 95 -8.25 15.95 8.23
C PRO A 95 -7.75 14.69 8.95
N THR A 96 -7.63 13.56 8.24
CA THR A 96 -7.23 12.26 8.80
C THR A 96 -6.13 11.64 7.96
N LYS A 97 -5.38 10.68 8.53
CA LYS A 97 -4.37 9.94 7.76
C LYS A 97 -5.00 9.19 6.59
N CYS A 98 -6.20 8.64 6.73
CA CYS A 98 -6.92 7.99 5.63
C CYS A 98 -7.27 8.99 4.51
N ALA A 99 -7.76 10.19 4.87
CA ALA A 99 -8.05 11.23 3.89
C ALA A 99 -6.79 11.75 3.19
N LEU A 100 -5.65 11.80 3.90
CA LEU A 100 -4.36 12.11 3.29
C LEU A 100 -3.95 11.04 2.27
N LEU A 101 -4.05 9.76 2.65
CA LEU A 101 -3.78 8.64 1.75
C LEU A 101 -4.63 8.70 0.48
N ASP A 102 -5.94 8.89 0.63
CA ASP A 102 -6.87 9.00 -0.51
C ASP A 102 -6.53 10.20 -1.39
N ALA A 103 -6.22 11.36 -0.80
CA ALA A 103 -5.81 12.55 -1.54
C ALA A 103 -4.48 12.35 -2.29
N SER A 104 -3.47 11.73 -1.67
CA SER A 104 -2.18 11.44 -2.32
C SER A 104 -2.33 10.47 -3.49
N ILE A 105 -3.13 9.42 -3.33
CA ILE A 105 -3.47 8.51 -4.42
C ILE A 105 -4.15 9.27 -5.56
N ARG A 106 -5.21 10.04 -5.27
CA ARG A 106 -5.91 10.81 -6.31
C ARG A 106 -4.97 11.76 -7.03
N LYS A 107 -4.08 12.45 -6.31
CA LYS A 107 -3.06 13.31 -6.93
C LYS A 107 -2.21 12.53 -7.93
N CYS A 108 -1.67 11.39 -7.53
CA CYS A 108 -0.85 10.56 -8.43
C CYS A 108 -1.57 10.16 -9.72
N PHE A 109 -2.83 9.74 -9.62
CA PHE A 109 -3.58 9.26 -10.77
C PHE A 109 -4.20 10.37 -11.64
N ASN A 110 -4.47 11.55 -11.08
CA ASN A 110 -5.14 12.65 -11.78
C ASN A 110 -4.18 13.75 -12.29
N SER A 111 -2.90 13.73 -11.91
CA SER A 111 -1.89 14.61 -12.51
C SER A 111 -1.66 14.29 -14.00
N GLU A 112 -1.18 15.29 -14.76
CA GLU A 112 -0.80 15.15 -16.16
C GLU A 112 0.64 15.68 -16.36
N PRO A 113 1.64 14.81 -16.64
CA PRO A 113 1.54 13.35 -16.64
C PRO A 113 1.22 12.79 -15.23
N PRO A 114 0.66 11.57 -15.13
CA PRO A 114 0.40 10.97 -13.83
C PRO A 114 1.69 10.73 -13.05
N ILE A 115 1.66 10.89 -11.74
CA ILE A 115 2.85 10.75 -10.89
C ILE A 115 2.98 9.27 -10.51
N PRO A 116 4.10 8.60 -10.87
CA PRO A 116 4.32 7.21 -10.48
C PRO A 116 4.35 7.06 -8.96
N MET A 117 4.19 5.81 -8.50
CA MET A 117 4.25 5.50 -7.07
C MET A 117 5.08 4.24 -6.83
N LYS A 118 5.79 4.20 -5.70
CA LYS A 118 6.35 2.97 -5.14
C LYS A 118 5.61 2.65 -3.84
N ALA A 119 4.85 1.58 -3.87
CA ALA A 119 4.17 1.04 -2.71
C ALA A 119 5.09 0.04 -1.98
N ASP A 120 5.16 0.20 -0.67
CA ASP A 120 5.84 -0.70 0.25
C ASP A 120 4.91 -1.04 1.41
N ILE A 121 5.14 -2.19 2.03
CA ILE A 121 4.45 -2.63 3.23
C ILE A 121 5.48 -3.12 4.21
N THR A 122 5.44 -2.55 5.42
CA THR A 122 6.33 -2.89 6.53
C THR A 122 5.50 -3.17 7.77
N GLN A 123 6.16 -3.56 8.86
CA GLN A 123 5.53 -3.77 10.15
C GLN A 123 6.21 -2.88 11.18
N HIS A 124 5.43 -2.37 12.14
CA HIS A 124 5.97 -1.73 13.33
C HIS A 124 6.93 -2.67 14.08
N GLN A 125 7.91 -2.08 14.75
CA GLN A 125 8.67 -2.76 15.80
C GLN A 125 7.81 -2.89 17.05
N GLN A 126 8.16 -3.84 17.92
CA GLN A 126 7.36 -4.13 19.12
C GLN A 126 7.26 -2.93 20.07
N ASP A 127 8.32 -2.14 20.14
CA ASP A 127 8.51 -0.99 21.01
C ASP A 127 8.10 0.35 20.40
N ASP A 128 7.58 0.36 19.17
CA ASP A 128 7.01 1.57 18.57
C ASP A 128 5.81 2.06 19.39
N VAL A 129 5.71 3.38 19.61
CA VAL A 129 4.67 4.03 20.43
C VAL A 129 3.24 3.67 20.00
N ASN A 130 3.04 3.35 18.72
CA ASN A 130 1.74 2.95 18.14
C ASN A 130 1.84 1.58 17.44
N SER A 131 2.61 0.66 18.01
CA SER A 131 2.86 -0.66 17.41
C SER A 131 1.60 -1.48 17.18
N ASP A 132 0.48 -1.16 17.80
CA ASP A 132 -0.82 -1.83 17.65
C ASP A 132 -1.72 -1.26 16.53
N GLN A 133 -1.29 -0.18 15.85
CA GLN A 133 -2.08 0.53 14.85
C GLN A 133 -1.43 0.53 13.47
N HIS A 134 -2.23 0.67 12.42
CA HIS A 134 -1.72 0.96 11.09
C HIS A 134 -1.24 2.41 11.02
N GLU A 135 -0.12 2.62 10.35
CA GLU A 135 0.40 3.93 10.00
C GLU A 135 0.62 4.01 8.48
N ILE A 136 0.63 5.24 7.95
CA ILE A 136 1.11 5.52 6.59
C ILE A 136 2.34 6.42 6.67
N ARG A 137 3.29 6.17 5.77
CA ARG A 137 4.41 7.09 5.49
C ARG A 137 4.34 7.45 4.02
N LEU A 138 4.21 8.74 3.74
CA LEU A 138 4.08 9.29 2.41
C LEU A 138 5.23 10.25 2.19
N VAL A 139 6.11 9.92 1.25
CA VAL A 139 7.29 10.73 0.92
C VAL A 139 7.25 11.05 -0.55
N TRP A 140 7.09 12.33 -0.86
CA TRP A 140 7.15 12.85 -2.22
C TRP A 140 8.61 13.15 -2.60
N GLU A 141 8.99 12.69 -3.79
CA GLU A 141 10.17 13.21 -4.50
C GLU A 141 9.72 14.31 -5.45
N TYR A 142 10.61 15.27 -5.67
CA TYR A 142 10.32 16.47 -6.46
C TYR A 142 11.36 16.64 -7.55
N GLY A 143 10.95 17.23 -8.67
CA GLY A 143 11.85 17.59 -9.75
C GLY A 143 12.79 18.73 -9.35
N ASN A 144 13.88 18.86 -10.10
CA ASN A 144 14.83 19.97 -9.95
C ASN A 144 14.44 21.23 -10.76
N GLY A 145 13.22 21.27 -11.29
CA GLY A 145 12.67 22.41 -12.03
C GLY A 145 12.28 23.56 -11.10
N GLU A 146 11.96 24.71 -11.69
CA GLU A 146 11.54 25.90 -10.92
C GLU A 146 10.23 25.67 -10.15
N ASP A 147 9.35 24.83 -10.69
CA ASP A 147 8.07 24.46 -10.08
C ASP A 147 8.21 23.43 -8.95
N GLN A 148 9.38 22.76 -8.86
CA GLN A 148 9.64 21.63 -7.97
C GLN A 148 8.45 20.68 -7.91
N ALA A 149 7.86 20.34 -9.07
CA ALA A 149 6.68 19.50 -9.12
C ALA A 149 6.97 18.09 -8.58
N PRO A 150 6.00 17.42 -7.91
CA PRO A 150 6.18 16.05 -7.46
C PRO A 150 6.40 15.08 -8.63
N THR A 151 7.38 14.19 -8.50
CA THR A 151 7.79 13.25 -9.56
C THR A 151 7.64 11.79 -9.16
N LEU A 152 7.58 11.48 -7.87
CA LEU A 152 7.33 10.14 -7.34
C LEU A 152 6.70 10.22 -5.96
N LEU A 153 5.73 9.35 -5.68
CA LEU A 153 5.27 9.08 -4.32
C LEU A 153 5.84 7.76 -3.81
N ASN A 154 6.61 7.79 -2.73
CA ASN A 154 6.94 6.60 -1.95
C ASN A 154 5.86 6.44 -0.87
N LEU A 155 5.04 5.41 -1.00
CA LEU A 155 3.94 5.08 -0.10
C LEU A 155 4.32 3.84 0.68
N THR A 156 4.37 3.95 2.02
CA THR A 156 4.56 2.80 2.90
C THR A 156 3.34 2.65 3.80
N MET A 157 2.67 1.50 3.73
CA MET A 157 1.72 1.07 4.75
C MET A 157 2.51 0.35 5.86
N VAL A 158 2.46 0.88 7.08
CA VAL A 158 3.10 0.25 8.25
C VAL A 158 2.01 -0.49 9.01
N CYS A 159 2.07 -1.82 9.00
CA CYS A 159 1.12 -2.65 9.69
C CYS A 159 1.43 -2.75 11.20
N PRO A 160 0.40 -2.99 12.04
CA PRO A 160 0.59 -3.31 13.45
C PRO A 160 1.58 -4.46 13.64
N TYR A 161 2.38 -4.35 14.69
CA TYR A 161 3.20 -5.43 15.20
C TYR A 161 2.32 -6.65 15.49
N THR A 162 2.68 -7.76 14.88
CA THR A 162 2.16 -9.07 15.24
C THR A 162 3.34 -9.95 15.55
N THR A 163 3.29 -10.67 16.69
CA THR A 163 4.19 -11.79 16.92
C THR A 163 4.00 -12.74 15.74
N LYS A 164 5.08 -13.06 15.01
CA LYS A 164 4.98 -14.03 13.91
C LYS A 164 4.35 -15.29 14.50
N SER A 165 3.10 -15.59 14.13
CA SER A 165 2.56 -16.94 14.29
C SER A 165 3.58 -17.84 13.64
N ARG A 166 4.25 -18.70 14.42
CA ARG A 166 5.10 -19.80 13.93
C ARG A 166 4.39 -20.38 12.71
N LYS A 167 4.90 -20.11 11.50
CA LYS A 167 4.58 -20.97 10.36
C LYS A 167 5.10 -22.32 10.79
N ALA A 168 4.17 -23.24 11.03
CA ALA A 168 4.36 -24.65 11.36
C ALA A 168 5.81 -25.15 11.23
N ASP A 169 6.48 -25.32 12.37
CA ASP A 169 7.60 -26.26 12.52
C ASP A 169 7.09 -27.73 12.45
N ALA A 170 6.12 -28.01 11.57
CA ALA A 170 5.67 -29.37 11.28
C ALA A 170 6.55 -29.95 10.16
N SER A 171 7.87 -30.00 10.37
CA SER A 171 8.82 -30.70 9.49
C SER A 171 10.10 -31.15 10.20
N ALA A 172 10.10 -31.27 11.54
CA ALA A 172 11.30 -31.72 12.28
C ALA A 172 11.07 -32.79 13.37
N GLU A 173 9.90 -33.45 13.45
CA GLU A 173 9.66 -34.52 14.44
C GLU A 173 9.16 -35.85 13.85
N VAL A 174 9.46 -36.14 12.57
CA VAL A 174 9.29 -37.51 12.04
C VAL A 174 10.56 -37.95 11.33
N ARG A 175 11.65 -38.15 12.09
CA ARG A 175 12.82 -38.89 11.62
C ARG A 175 13.73 -39.36 12.75
N GLN A 176 13.16 -39.90 13.84
CA GLN A 176 13.96 -40.61 14.84
C GLN A 176 13.09 -41.59 15.65
N GLU A 177 12.58 -42.63 14.99
CA GLU A 177 12.25 -43.91 15.64
C GLU A 177 11.88 -44.93 14.56
N HIS A 178 12.88 -45.59 14.00
CA HIS A 178 12.82 -46.98 13.51
C HIS A 178 14.25 -47.40 13.18
N SER A 179 15.07 -47.49 14.23
CA SER A 179 16.28 -48.31 14.21
C SER A 179 16.47 -48.87 15.61
N ALA A 180 15.71 -49.92 15.93
CA ALA A 180 16.09 -50.90 16.92
C ALA A 180 15.14 -52.10 16.84
N ARG A 181 15.76 -53.25 16.54
CA ARG A 181 15.32 -54.64 16.70
C ARG A 181 14.49 -55.25 15.57
#